data_AF-A0A3S0E6M7-F1
#
_entry.id   AF-A0A3S0E6M7-F1
#
_cell.length_a   1.000
_cell.length_b   1.000
_cell.length_c   1.000
_cell.angle_alpha   90.00
_cell.angle_beta   90.00
_cell.angle_gamma   90.00
#
_symmetry.space_group_name_H-M   'P 1'
#
loop_
_entity.id
_entity.type
_entity.pdbx_description
1 polymer ?
#
loop_
_entity_poly.entity_id
_entity_poly.type
_entity_poly.pdbx_seq_one_letter_code
_entity_poly.pdbx_strand_id
1 'polypeptide(L)'
;MSAIHSRPAWREPMVWLVVGGPASVVVASFISLGLALKHPDPPLDLRAGAQRSADDVEPADMRAREGDVPALIARNHAATGTAGVKR
;
A
#
# COMPACT_ATOMS: atom_id res chain seq x y z
N MET A 1 -9.70 -2.78 60.64
CA MET A 1 -9.04 -2.54 59.34
C MET A 1 -9.21 -3.80 58.51
N SER A 2 -10.19 -3.81 57.60
CA SER A 2 -10.44 -4.99 56.76
C SER A 2 -9.36 -5.08 55.69
N ALA A 3 -8.66 -6.21 55.60
CA ALA A 3 -7.64 -6.42 54.59
C ALA A 3 -8.30 -6.48 53.20
N ILE A 4 -7.87 -5.61 52.27
CA ILE A 4 -8.28 -5.69 50.87
C ILE A 4 -7.54 -6.87 50.25
N HIS A 5 -8.27 -7.94 49.95
CA HIS A 5 -7.73 -9.10 49.24
C HIS A 5 -7.85 -8.82 47.73
N SER A 6 -6.80 -8.28 47.11
CA SER A 6 -6.78 -8.06 45.66
C SER A 6 -6.71 -9.39 44.93
N ARG A 7 -7.71 -9.64 44.07
CA ARG A 7 -7.70 -10.82 43.18
C ARG A 7 -6.66 -10.63 42.08
N PRO A 8 -6.01 -11.72 41.61
CA PRO A 8 -5.06 -11.63 40.50
C PRO A 8 -5.77 -11.17 39.22
N ALA A 9 -5.24 -10.13 38.58
CA ALA A 9 -5.87 -9.46 37.43
C ALA A 9 -6.13 -10.40 36.23
N TRP A 10 -5.25 -11.38 36.00
CA TRP A 10 -5.37 -12.34 34.89
C TRP A 10 -6.60 -13.27 34.99
N ARG A 11 -7.24 -13.34 36.17
CA ARG A 11 -8.50 -14.09 36.38
C ARG A 11 -9.73 -13.29 35.97
N GLU A 12 -9.61 -11.98 35.79
CA GLU A 12 -10.72 -11.11 35.44
C GLU A 12 -10.86 -11.02 33.91
N PRO A 13 -12.05 -11.28 33.34
CA PRO A 13 -12.25 -11.28 31.89
C PRO A 13 -11.99 -9.91 31.24
N MET A 14 -12.15 -8.82 32.01
CA MET A 14 -11.88 -7.46 31.56
C MET A 14 -10.42 -7.26 31.13
N VAL A 15 -9.47 -7.93 31.77
CA VAL A 15 -8.04 -7.80 31.43
C VAL A 15 -7.76 -8.35 30.04
N TRP A 16 -8.44 -9.44 29.66
CA TRP A 16 -8.33 -10.03 28.33
C TRP A 16 -8.94 -9.15 27.23
N LEU A 17 -9.96 -8.34 27.53
CA LEU A 17 -10.49 -7.36 26.57
C LEU A 17 -9.47 -6.26 26.27
N VAL A 18 -8.71 -5.82 27.28
CA VAL A 18 -7.68 -4.79 27.12
C VAL A 18 -6.44 -5.34 26.43
N VAL A 19 -5.97 -6.52 26.82
CA VAL A 19 -4.75 -7.14 26.27
C VAL A 19 -5.00 -7.80 24.91
N GLY A 20 -6.22 -8.27 24.65
CA GLY A 20 -6.58 -9.00 23.44
C GLY A 20 -6.38 -8.19 22.15
N GLY A 21 -6.74 -6.90 22.16
CA GLY A 21 -6.52 -6.01 21.01
C GLY A 21 -5.03 -5.90 20.63
N PRO A 22 -4.15 -5.42 21.54
CA PRO A 22 -2.72 -5.38 21.30
C PRO A 22 -2.11 -6.74 20.94
N ALA A 23 -2.50 -7.81 21.64
CA ALA A 23 -2.00 -9.16 21.35
C ALA A 23 -2.39 -9.61 19.93
N SER A 24 -3.61 -9.29 19.47
CA SER A 24 -4.06 -9.61 18.11
C SER A 24 -3.22 -8.90 17.05
N VAL A 25 -2.86 -7.63 17.24
CA VAL A 25 -2.01 -6.88 16.29
C VAL A 25 -0.61 -7.47 16.21
N VAL A 26 -0.03 -7.87 17.35
CA VAL A 26 1.28 -8.54 17.38
C VAL A 26 1.22 -9.85 16.57
N VAL A 27 0.20 -10.69 16.80
CA VAL A 27 -0.01 -11.93 16.03
C VAL A 27 -0.18 -11.64 14.53
N ALA A 28 -1.00 -10.65 14.17
CA ALA A 28 -1.20 -10.25 12.77
C ALA A 28 0.11 -9.81 12.10
N SER A 29 0.98 -9.08 12.81
CA SER A 29 2.27 -8.64 12.29
C SER A 29 3.18 -9.82 11.94
N PHE A 30 3.19 -10.88 12.77
CA PHE A 30 3.92 -12.11 12.46
C PHE A 30 3.32 -12.87 11.28
N ILE A 31 1.99 -12.86 11.12
CA ILE A 31 1.34 -13.46 9.94
C ILE A 31 1.79 -12.72 8.67
N SER A 32 1.78 -11.39 8.67
CA SER A 32 2.26 -10.57 7.55
C SER A 32 3.74 -10.84 7.25
N LEU A 33 4.58 -10.94 8.28
CA LEU A 33 5.98 -11.31 8.12
C LEU A 33 6.14 -12.70 7.50
N GLY A 34 5.37 -13.68 7.97
CA GLY A 34 5.37 -15.03 7.42
C GLY A 34 4.96 -15.06 5.95
N LEU A 35 3.98 -14.24 5.57
CA LEU A 35 3.52 -14.11 4.19
C LEU A 35 4.62 -13.53 3.29
N ALA A 36 5.27 -12.45 3.75
CA ALA A 36 6.35 -11.79 3.03
C ALA A 36 7.57 -12.71 2.80
N LEU A 37 7.92 -13.54 3.78
CA LEU A 37 9.02 -14.49 3.66
C LEU A 37 8.69 -15.67 2.76
N LYS A 38 7.45 -16.14 2.77
CA LYS A 38 7.03 -17.33 2.00
C LYS A 38 6.72 -16.99 0.53
N HIS A 39 6.17 -15.81 0.28
CA HIS A 39 5.81 -15.33 -1.06
C HIS A 39 6.40 -13.95 -1.25
N PRO A 40 7.72 -13.85 -1.48
CA PRO A 40 8.32 -12.58 -1.85
C PRO A 40 7.74 -12.15 -3.20
N ASP A 41 7.22 -10.94 -3.27
CA ASP A 41 6.74 -10.38 -4.54
C ASP A 41 7.91 -10.35 -5.53
N PRO A 42 7.72 -10.85 -6.77
CA PRO A 42 8.77 -10.85 -7.76
C PRO A 42 9.18 -9.40 -8.05
N PRO A 43 10.49 -9.12 -8.20
CA PRO A 43 10.96 -7.79 -8.54
C PRO A 43 10.28 -7.32 -9.83
N LEU A 44 9.70 -6.12 -9.80
CA LEU A 44 9.12 -5.52 -10.99
C LEU A 44 10.24 -5.21 -11.99
N ASP A 45 10.29 -5.97 -13.08
CA ASP A 45 11.09 -5.64 -14.25
C ASP A 45 10.46 -4.45 -15.00
N LEU A 46 10.73 -3.25 -14.48
CA LEU A 46 10.30 -1.96 -15.05
C LEU A 46 10.78 -1.79 -16.51
N ARG A 47 11.89 -2.45 -16.88
CA ARG A 47 12.44 -2.41 -18.24
C ARG A 47 11.61 -3.23 -19.23
N ALA A 48 11.12 -4.41 -18.83
CA ALA A 48 10.28 -5.25 -19.68
C ALA A 48 8.87 -4.66 -19.85
N GLY A 49 8.33 -4.03 -18.80
CA GLY A 49 7.07 -3.28 -18.87
C GLY A 49 7.17 -2.09 -19.82
N ALA A 50 8.21 -1.25 -19.68
CA ALA A 50 8.43 -0.11 -20.55
C ALA A 50 8.67 -0.50 -22.03
N GLN A 51 9.34 -1.63 -22.29
CA GLN A 51 9.53 -2.11 -23.66
C GLN A 51 8.26 -2.71 -24.27
N ARG A 52 7.44 -3.46 -23.53
CA ARG A 52 6.13 -3.93 -24.04
C ARG A 52 5.18 -2.78 -24.31
N SER A 53 5.11 -1.79 -23.41
CA SER A 53 4.31 -0.58 -23.63
C SER A 53 4.76 0.26 -24.82
N ALA A 54 6.00 0.08 -25.30
CA ALA A 54 6.51 0.73 -26.50
C ALA A 54 6.22 -0.07 -27.78
N ASP A 55 6.23 -1.41 -27.72
CA ASP A 55 5.95 -2.30 -28.86
C ASP A 55 4.45 -2.42 -29.15
N ASP A 56 3.57 -2.27 -28.16
CA ASP A 56 2.11 -2.34 -28.31
C ASP A 56 1.47 -1.02 -28.82
N VAL A 57 2.28 -0.08 -29.31
CA VAL A 57 1.82 1.20 -29.87
C VAL A 57 1.51 1.06 -31.36
N GLU A 58 0.36 0.47 -31.68
CA GLU A 58 -0.31 0.71 -32.97
C GLU A 58 -0.73 2.20 -33.05
N PRO A 59 -0.63 2.87 -34.22
CA PRO A 59 -0.81 4.32 -34.36
C PRO A 59 -2.29 4.75 -34.41
N ALA A 60 -3.19 4.04 -33.74
CA ALA A 60 -4.58 4.45 -33.59
C ALA A 60 -4.78 5.13 -32.23
N ASP A 61 -5.32 6.35 -32.28
CA ASP A 61 -5.92 7.06 -31.15
C ASP A 61 -4.99 7.76 -30.16
N MET A 62 -4.31 8.80 -30.67
CA MET A 62 -3.72 9.90 -29.88
C MET A 62 -4.70 10.58 -28.88
N ARG A 63 -6.00 10.27 -28.89
CA ARG A 63 -7.01 10.78 -27.94
C ARG A 63 -7.24 9.91 -26.71
N ALA A 64 -6.76 8.67 -26.69
CA ALA A 64 -6.83 7.79 -25.52
C ALA A 64 -5.64 7.94 -24.55
N ARG A 65 -4.62 8.71 -24.95
CA ARG A 65 -3.28 8.79 -24.34
C ARG A 65 -3.16 9.73 -23.13
N GLU A 66 -4.23 10.39 -22.72
CA GLU A 66 -4.19 11.33 -21.59
C GLU A 66 -4.30 10.61 -20.23
N GLY A 67 -4.80 9.37 -20.22
CA GLY A 67 -5.00 8.56 -19.01
C GLY A 67 -3.90 7.52 -18.71
N ASP A 68 -2.99 7.26 -19.65
CA ASP A 68 -2.06 6.11 -19.58
C ASP A 68 -0.60 6.52 -19.32
N VAL A 69 -0.37 7.79 -19.00
CA VAL A 69 0.91 8.25 -18.49
C VAL A 69 1.04 7.80 -17.03
N PRO A 70 2.19 7.21 -16.62
CA PRO A 70 2.42 6.88 -15.23
C PRO A 70 2.10 8.09 -14.36
N ALA A 71 1.33 7.90 -13.28
CA ALA A 71 0.86 9.01 -12.44
C ALA A 71 2.01 9.93 -11.96
N LEU A 72 3.22 9.38 -11.87
CA LEU A 72 4.46 10.11 -11.58
C LEU A 72 4.85 11.12 -12.68
N ILE A 73 4.69 10.76 -13.96
CA ILE A 73 5.01 11.58 -15.14
C ILE A 73 3.87 12.58 -15.43
N ALA A 74 2.61 12.13 -15.26
CA ALA A 74 1.42 12.95 -15.51
C ALA A 74 1.40 14.27 -14.71
N ARG A 75 1.86 14.22 -13.45
CA ARG A 75 1.89 15.40 -12.56
C ARG A 75 2.78 16.53 -13.07
N ASN A 76 3.90 16.22 -13.72
CA ASN A 76 4.84 17.23 -14.21
C ASN A 76 4.39 17.84 -15.54
N HIS A 77 3.72 17.06 -16.39
CA HIS A 77 3.16 17.56 -17.64
C HIS A 77 1.94 18.46 -17.42
N ALA A 78 1.06 18.15 -16.46
CA ALA A 78 -0.07 19.02 -16.09
C ALA A 78 0.37 20.38 -15.50
N ALA A 79 1.54 20.42 -14.84
CA ALA A 79 2.12 21.65 -14.30
C ALA A 79 2.78 22.52 -15.38
N THR A 80 3.21 21.93 -16.50
CA THR A 80 3.71 22.67 -17.66
C THR A 80 2.52 23.07 -18.52
N GLY A 81 1.73 24.03 -18.02
CA GLY A 81 0.66 24.63 -18.80
C GLY A 81 1.20 25.10 -20.16
N THR A 82 0.39 24.96 -21.20
CA THR A 82 0.65 25.52 -22.55
C THR A 82 0.69 27.04 -22.48
N ALA A 83 1.79 27.57 -21.96
CA ALA A 83 2.09 28.99 -21.95
C ALA A 83 2.40 29.41 -23.39
N GLY A 84 1.35 29.85 -24.09
CA GLY A 84 1.46 30.78 -25.20
C GLY A 84 1.67 30.15 -26.57
N VAL A 85 0.60 29.64 -27.17
CA VAL A 85 0.40 29.84 -28.62
C VAL A 85 -0.73 30.87 -28.73
N LYS A 86 -0.34 32.15 -28.80
CA LYS A 86 -1.25 33.20 -29.28
C LYS A 86 -1.56 32.93 -30.74
N ARG A 87 -2.83 33.11 -31.08
CA ARG A 87 -3.41 33.08 -32.43
C ARG A 87 -2.62 33.90 -33.44
#